data_AF-A0A7Y0U3C8-F1
#
_entry.id   AF-A0A7Y0U3C8-F1
#
_cell.length_a   1.000
_cell.length_b   1.000
_cell.length_c   1.000
_cell.angle_alpha   90.00
_cell.angle_beta   90.00
_cell.angle_gamma   90.00
#
_symmetry.space_group_name_H-M   'P 1'
#
loop_
_entity.id
_entity.type
_entity.pdbx_description
1 polymer ?
#
loop_
_entity_poly.entity_id
_entity_poly.type
_entity_poly.pdbx_seq_one_letter_code
_entity_poly.pdbx_strand_id
1 'polypeptide(L)'
;VRPGQSVAVDKVAGKTICAGGSACAAAGASVTKVVGSDRYETAYLLASTTPAKGKVLVANGMSYADSLVAGALAGSTGANLVLSNAKRVNVPAGTTSAHLFGGSAVLPDNLPMYTK
;
A
#
# COMPACT_ATOMS: atom_id res chain seq x y z
N VAL A 1 -14.24 9.07 23.23
CA VAL A 1 -15.06 9.74 22.20
C VAL A 1 -16.50 9.78 22.72
N ARG A 2 -17.14 10.95 22.84
CA ARG A 2 -18.55 11.04 23.29
C ARG A 2 -19.48 10.97 22.07
N PRO A 3 -20.68 10.37 22.18
CA PRO A 3 -21.71 10.47 21.14
C PRO A 3 -21.99 11.95 20.81
N GLY A 4 -21.98 12.30 19.52
CA GLY A 4 -22.31 13.65 19.04
C GLY A 4 -21.14 14.66 18.97
N GLN A 5 -19.90 14.26 19.29
CA GLN A 5 -18.74 15.10 19.02
C GLN A 5 -18.16 14.76 17.64
N SER A 6 -18.00 15.78 16.79
CA SER A 6 -17.27 15.67 15.53
C SER A 6 -15.86 15.15 15.81
N VAL A 7 -15.51 14.02 15.22
CA VAL A 7 -14.11 13.55 15.22
C VAL A 7 -13.29 14.65 14.55
N ALA A 8 -12.18 15.05 15.18
CA ALA A 8 -11.34 16.13 14.69
C ALA A 8 -11.06 15.94 13.19
N VAL A 9 -11.36 16.97 12.39
CA VAL A 9 -10.94 17.01 11.00
C VAL A 9 -9.41 17.02 11.04
N ASP A 10 -8.79 16.05 10.37
CA ASP A 10 -7.35 15.85 10.44
C ASP A 10 -6.63 17.13 10.02
N LYS A 11 -6.05 17.86 10.99
CA LYS A 11 -5.35 19.14 10.79
C LYS A 11 -3.92 18.91 10.28
N VAL A 12 -3.73 17.93 9.41
CA VAL A 12 -2.45 17.81 8.72
C VAL A 12 -2.52 18.81 7.56
N ALA A 13 -1.62 19.79 7.56
CA ALA A 13 -1.33 20.66 6.40
C ALA A 13 -0.68 19.86 5.24
N GLY A 14 -1.06 18.59 5.10
CA GLY A 14 -0.45 17.58 4.27
C GLY A 14 -1.35 17.25 3.09
N LYS A 15 -0.68 16.88 2.00
CA LYS A 15 -1.29 16.41 0.76
C LYS A 15 -2.22 15.23 1.05
N THR A 16 -3.54 15.43 0.92
CA THR A 16 -4.53 14.33 1.02
C THR A 16 -4.35 13.40 -0.17
N ILE A 17 -4.13 12.11 0.10
CA ILE A 17 -4.03 11.06 -0.92
C ILE A 17 -5.25 10.14 -0.81
N CYS A 18 -5.93 9.90 -1.92
CA CYS A 18 -6.88 8.78 -2.03
C CYS A 18 -6.25 7.67 -2.88
N ALA A 19 -6.64 6.42 -2.63
CA ALA A 19 -6.16 5.27 -3.39
C ALA A 19 -7.31 4.37 -3.84
N GLY A 20 -7.36 4.07 -5.15
CA GLY A 20 -8.21 3.05 -5.76
C GLY A 20 -9.69 3.41 -5.97
N GLY A 21 -10.31 2.69 -6.90
CA GLY A 21 -11.76 2.71 -7.14
C GLY A 21 -12.32 4.01 -7.75
N SER A 22 -13.59 3.96 -8.11
CA SER A 22 -14.32 5.10 -8.71
C SER A 22 -14.49 6.27 -7.74
N ALA A 23 -14.58 6.00 -6.43
CA ALA A 23 -14.69 7.04 -5.42
C ALA A 23 -13.44 7.93 -5.35
N CYS A 24 -12.23 7.35 -5.39
CA CYS A 24 -11.00 8.14 -5.47
C CYS A 24 -10.87 8.86 -6.81
N ALA A 25 -11.24 8.19 -7.91
CA ALA A 25 -11.21 8.81 -9.24
C ALA A 25 -12.07 10.08 -9.31
N ALA A 26 -13.23 10.06 -8.66
CA ALA A 26 -14.18 11.18 -8.58
C ALA A 26 -13.82 12.23 -7.50
N ALA A 27 -12.73 12.06 -6.74
CA ALA A 27 -12.35 13.01 -5.70
C ALA A 27 -12.06 14.42 -6.27
N GLY A 28 -12.27 15.45 -5.45
CA GLY A 28 -12.06 16.85 -5.83
C GLY A 28 -10.61 17.18 -6.21
N ALA A 29 -10.40 18.33 -6.85
CA ALA A 29 -9.09 18.74 -7.40
C ALA A 29 -7.98 18.91 -6.34
N SER A 30 -8.34 19.07 -5.07
CA SER A 30 -7.41 19.17 -3.94
C SER A 30 -6.85 17.83 -3.44
N VAL A 31 -7.36 16.70 -3.96
CA VAL A 31 -6.93 15.35 -3.56
C VAL A 31 -5.97 14.76 -4.58
N THR A 32 -4.84 14.24 -4.10
CA THR A 32 -3.92 13.45 -4.94
C THR A 32 -4.49 12.06 -5.13
N LYS A 33 -4.75 11.70 -6.38
CA LYS A 33 -5.39 10.44 -6.74
C LYS A 33 -4.34 9.40 -7.11
N VAL A 34 -4.37 8.26 -6.44
CA VAL A 34 -3.55 7.10 -6.77
C VAL A 34 -4.48 5.99 -7.24
N VAL A 35 -4.63 5.84 -8.56
CA VAL A 35 -5.55 4.85 -9.15
C VAL A 35 -4.78 4.11 -10.23
N GLY A 36 -4.52 2.83 -10.00
CA GLY A 36 -3.99 1.92 -11.01
C GLY A 36 -5.10 1.15 -11.74
N SER A 37 -4.72 0.39 -12.75
CA SER A 37 -5.59 -0.53 -13.50
C SER A 37 -6.14 -1.66 -12.64
N ASP A 38 -5.40 -2.06 -11.61
CA ASP A 38 -5.81 -3.06 -10.62
C ASP A 38 -5.29 -2.73 -9.21
N ARG A 39 -5.59 -3.60 -8.26
CA ARG A 39 -5.15 -3.47 -6.86
C ARG A 39 -3.63 -3.53 -6.69
N TYR A 40 -2.93 -4.26 -7.55
CA TYR A 40 -1.49 -4.44 -7.50
C TYR A 40 -0.77 -3.18 -8.00
N GLU A 41 -1.25 -2.60 -9.11
CA GLU A 41 -0.75 -1.34 -9.63
C GLU A 41 -1.09 -0.18 -8.71
N THR A 42 -2.30 -0.13 -8.14
CA THR A 42 -2.66 0.90 -7.16
C THR A 42 -1.74 0.85 -5.94
N ALA A 43 -1.47 -0.34 -5.40
CA ALA A 43 -0.55 -0.50 -4.27
C ALA A 43 0.89 -0.10 -4.62
N TYR A 44 1.37 -0.47 -5.81
CA TYR A 44 2.68 -0.06 -6.31
C TYR A 44 2.78 1.48 -6.43
N LEU A 45 1.81 2.12 -7.09
CA LEU A 45 1.81 3.57 -7.27
C LEU A 45 1.77 4.28 -5.92
N LEU A 46 0.99 3.77 -4.97
CA LEU A 46 0.92 4.33 -3.62
C LEU A 46 2.28 4.24 -2.92
N ALA A 47 2.92 3.08 -2.96
CA ALA A 47 4.27 2.88 -2.44
C ALA A 47 5.31 3.79 -3.11
N SER A 48 5.15 4.13 -4.40
CA SER A 48 6.02 5.08 -5.09
C SER A 48 5.79 6.54 -4.68
N THR A 49 4.64 6.88 -4.08
CA THR A 49 4.38 8.25 -3.58
C THR A 49 4.98 8.52 -2.20
N THR A 50 5.27 7.47 -1.44
CA THR A 50 5.83 7.56 -0.09
C THR A 50 7.32 7.27 -0.11
N PRO A 51 8.17 8.14 0.48
CA PRO A 51 9.60 7.89 0.54
C PRO A 51 9.87 6.64 1.38
N ALA A 52 10.22 5.55 0.71
CA ALA A 52 10.56 4.29 1.37
C ALA A 52 11.91 4.43 2.08
N LYS A 53 12.01 3.93 3.30
CA LYS A 53 13.32 3.70 3.95
C LYS A 53 14.03 2.45 3.39
N GLY A 54 13.85 2.17 2.10
CA GLY A 54 14.32 0.96 1.43
C GLY A 54 13.60 -0.34 1.80
N LYS A 55 12.68 -0.33 2.79
CA LYS A 55 11.97 -1.53 3.24
C LYS A 55 10.58 -1.64 2.60
N VAL A 56 10.29 -2.81 2.05
CA VAL A 56 8.99 -3.14 1.45
C VAL A 56 8.42 -4.41 2.09
N LEU A 57 7.15 -4.35 2.47
CA LEU A 57 6.35 -5.50 2.83
C LEU A 57 5.57 -5.95 1.60
N VAL A 58 5.54 -7.25 1.35
CA VAL A 58 4.83 -7.86 0.22
C VAL A 58 3.75 -8.77 0.80
N ALA A 59 2.48 -8.44 0.56
CA ALA A 59 1.36 -9.27 0.99
C ALA A 59 0.59 -9.82 -0.22
N ASN A 60 -0.14 -10.91 -0.03
CA ASN A 60 -1.01 -11.45 -1.06
C ASN A 60 -2.21 -10.50 -1.29
N GLY A 61 -2.49 -10.14 -2.55
CA GLY A 61 -3.59 -9.22 -2.87
C GLY A 61 -4.99 -9.86 -2.96
N MET A 62 -5.09 -11.19 -2.81
CA MET A 62 -6.34 -11.95 -2.85
C MET A 62 -6.84 -12.31 -1.43
N SER A 63 -5.93 -12.55 -0.49
CA SER A 63 -6.23 -12.78 0.93
C SER A 63 -6.02 -11.51 1.75
N TYR A 64 -7.06 -11.05 2.42
CA TYR A 64 -7.04 -9.74 3.09
C TYR A 64 -6.30 -9.75 4.44
N ALA A 65 -6.34 -10.85 5.20
CA ALA A 65 -5.86 -10.89 6.58
C ALA A 65 -4.38 -10.49 6.71
N ASP A 66 -3.50 -11.08 5.88
CA ASP A 66 -2.07 -10.77 5.90
C ASP A 66 -1.80 -9.33 5.48
N SER A 67 -2.51 -8.86 4.44
CA SER A 67 -2.37 -7.49 3.93
C SER A 67 -2.83 -6.42 4.94
N LEU A 68 -3.85 -6.72 5.74
CA LEU A 68 -4.36 -5.83 6.77
C LEU A 68 -3.32 -5.62 7.88
N VAL A 69 -2.77 -6.71 8.39
CA VAL A 69 -1.75 -6.65 9.46
C VAL A 69 -0.45 -6.04 8.93
N ALA A 70 -0.05 -6.39 7.70
CA ALA A 70 1.11 -5.80 7.05
C ALA A 70 0.95 -4.29 6.85
N GLY A 71 -0.26 -3.79 6.55
CA GLY A 71 -0.53 -2.36 6.42
C GLY A 71 -0.27 -1.59 7.72
N ALA A 72 -0.72 -2.12 8.86
CA ALA A 72 -0.45 -1.52 10.16
C ALA A 72 1.05 -1.49 10.48
N LEU A 73 1.77 -2.59 10.18
CA LEU A 73 3.22 -2.66 10.38
C LEU A 73 4.00 -1.72 9.44
N ALA A 74 3.59 -1.62 8.19
CA ALA A 74 4.17 -0.69 7.22
C ALA A 74 4.07 0.75 7.73
N GLY A 75 2.89 1.15 8.19
CA GLY A 75 2.66 2.47 8.78
C GLY A 75 3.49 2.74 10.04
N SER A 76 3.64 1.75 10.93
CA SER A 76 4.39 1.93 12.19
C SER A 76 5.91 1.94 11.99
N THR A 77 6.42 1.24 10.97
CA THR A 77 7.86 1.12 10.70
C THR A 77 8.37 2.07 9.62
N GLY A 78 7.47 2.77 8.92
CA GLY A 78 7.81 3.58 7.76
C GLY A 78 8.29 2.74 6.56
N ALA A 79 7.82 1.49 6.48
CA ALA A 79 8.00 0.64 5.30
C ALA A 79 6.86 0.87 4.31
N ASN A 80 7.09 0.52 3.05
CA ASN A 80 6.03 0.51 2.05
C ASN A 80 5.34 -0.87 2.02
N LEU A 81 4.08 -0.90 1.61
CA LEU A 81 3.34 -2.15 1.36
C LEU A 81 3.00 -2.25 -0.13
N VAL A 82 3.33 -3.38 -0.75
CA VAL A 82 2.88 -3.74 -2.09
C VAL A 82 2.13 -5.06 -2.06
N LEU A 83 1.28 -5.26 -3.06
CA LEU A 83 0.49 -6.49 -3.20
C LEU A 83 1.08 -7.37 -4.31
N SER A 84 1.07 -8.67 -4.07
CA SER A 84 1.49 -9.71 -5.01
C SER A 84 0.32 -10.61 -5.41
N ASN A 85 0.34 -11.08 -6.66
CA ASN A 85 -0.57 -12.09 -7.18
C ASN A 85 0.01 -13.52 -7.13
N ALA A 86 1.03 -13.73 -6.29
CA ALA A 86 1.80 -14.98 -6.15
C ALA A 86 2.66 -15.37 -7.37
N LYS A 87 2.54 -14.68 -8.51
CA LYS A 87 3.36 -14.93 -9.72
C LYS A 87 4.50 -13.95 -9.87
N ARG A 88 4.26 -12.69 -9.50
CA ARG A 88 5.27 -11.62 -9.48
C ARG A 88 4.84 -10.47 -8.60
N VAL A 89 5.79 -9.63 -8.22
CA VAL A 89 5.54 -8.35 -7.56
C VAL A 89 6.44 -7.25 -8.14
N ASN A 90 5.88 -6.05 -8.29
CA ASN A 90 6.68 -4.86 -8.61
C ASN A 90 6.94 -4.10 -7.31
N VAL A 91 8.19 -3.70 -7.10
CA VAL A 91 8.61 -2.90 -5.95
C VAL A 91 9.17 -1.54 -6.43
N PRO A 92 9.04 -0.46 -5.64
CA PRO A 92 9.63 0.82 -5.99
C PRO A 92 11.15 0.75 -6.17
N ALA A 93 11.69 1.59 -7.04
CA ALA A 93 13.13 1.81 -7.12
C ALA A 93 13.71 2.22 -5.76
N GLY A 94 14.91 1.71 -5.43
CA GLY A 94 15.56 1.95 -4.13
C GLY A 94 15.12 1.01 -3.00
N THR A 95 14.34 -0.03 -3.30
CA THR A 95 14.08 -1.12 -2.35
C THR A 95 15.38 -1.86 -2.02
N THR A 96 15.75 -1.88 -0.75
CA THR A 96 16.93 -2.59 -0.21
C THR A 96 16.57 -3.91 0.46
N SER A 97 15.35 -4.03 1.00
CA SER A 97 14.85 -5.29 1.56
C SER A 97 13.35 -5.46 1.33
N ALA A 98 12.94 -6.70 1.06
CA ALA A 98 11.55 -7.09 0.92
C ALA A 98 11.22 -8.22 1.91
N HIS A 99 10.08 -8.11 2.61
CA HIS A 99 9.59 -9.15 3.53
C HIS A 99 8.24 -9.68 3.03
N LEU A 100 8.14 -10.99 2.86
CA LEU A 100 6.88 -11.65 2.51
C LEU A 100 6.00 -11.78 3.76
N PHE A 101 4.78 -11.24 3.69
CA PHE A 101 3.75 -11.33 4.73
C PHE A 101 2.65 -12.27 4.23
N GLY A 102 2.74 -13.53 4.65
CA GLY A 102 1.83 -14.61 4.30
C GLY A 102 2.54 -15.96 4.23
N GLY A 103 1.77 -17.04 4.15
CA GLY A 103 2.33 -18.39 4.03
C GLY A 103 2.87 -18.70 2.62
N SER A 104 3.74 -19.71 2.51
CA SER A 104 4.35 -20.14 1.24
C SER A 104 3.33 -20.62 0.19
N ALA A 105 2.15 -21.06 0.62
CA ALA A 105 1.04 -21.44 -0.26
C ALA A 105 0.47 -20.26 -1.07
N VAL A 106 0.60 -19.03 -0.58
CA VAL A 106 0.06 -17.81 -1.21
C VAL A 106 1.13 -16.82 -1.66
N LEU A 107 2.35 -16.95 -1.14
CA LEU A 107 3.53 -16.20 -1.52
C LEU A 107 4.74 -17.16 -1.55
N PRO A 108 5.13 -17.67 -2.72
CA PRO A 108 6.23 -18.63 -2.79
C PRO A 108 7.58 -17.97 -2.45
N ASP A 109 8.50 -18.73 -1.86
CA ASP A 109 9.82 -18.21 -1.42
C ASP A 109 10.67 -17.68 -2.59
N ASN A 110 10.44 -18.20 -3.79
CA ASN A 110 11.08 -17.78 -5.04
C ASN A 110 10.26 -16.75 -5.84
N LEU A 111 9.40 -15.97 -5.17
CA LEU A 111 8.56 -14.96 -5.81
C LEU A 111 9.40 -13.96 -6.64
N PRO A 112 9.21 -13.89 -7.97
CA PRO A 112 9.91 -12.93 -8.81
C PRO A 112 9.56 -11.48 -8.42
N MET A 113 10.59 -10.68 -8.15
CA MET A 113 10.48 -9.26 -7.81
C MET A 113 11.13 -8.41 -8.89
N TYR A 114 10.41 -7.38 -9.34
CA TYR A 114 10.89 -6.45 -10.37
C TYR A 114 10.86 -5.03 -9.85
N THR A 115 11.86 -4.24 -10.20
CA THR A 115 11.83 -2.78 -10.02
C THR A 115 11.23 -2.13 -11.27
N LYS A 116 10.37 -1.14 -11.05
CA LYS A 116 9.83 -0.27 -12.09
C LYS A 116 10.33 1.17 -11.89
#